data_AF-A0A2U1MHJ7-F1
#
_entry.id   AF-A0A2U1MHJ7-F1
#
_cell.length_a   1.000
_cell.length_b   1.000
_cell.length_c   1.000
_cell.angle_alpha   90.00
_cell.angle_beta   90.00
_cell.angle_gamma   90.00
#
_symmetry.space_group_name_H-M   'P 1'
#
loop_
_entity.id
_entity.type
_entity.pdbx_description
1 polymer ?
#
loop_
_entity_poly.entity_id
_entity_poly.type
_entity_poly.pdbx_seq_one_letter_code
_entity_poly.pdbx_strand_id
1 'polypeptide(L)'
;MSNGVFLARCDYMMNEFIKLCFTCKKEIGEKDIMFYKDRSFCSDDCRNKEMKKDREEDLKNREKARKVMKARYMSNGVFLARCDYMMNEFIKLCFTCKKEIGEKDIMFYKDRSFCSDDCRNKEMKKDREEDLKNREKARKVMKARKNIPPQENADVSIFTNDA
;
A
#
# COMPACT_ATOMS: atom_id res chain seq x y z
N MET A 1 -52.98 7.78 18.67
CA MET A 1 -52.78 6.38 19.14
C MET A 1 -51.87 5.70 18.14
N SER A 2 -50.69 5.25 18.61
CA SER A 2 -49.88 4.08 18.17
C SER A 2 -49.51 3.94 16.67
N ASN A 3 -48.30 3.64 16.20
CA ASN A 3 -47.07 3.01 16.68
C ASN A 3 -45.94 3.48 15.74
N GLY A 4 -44.67 3.70 16.11
CA GLY A 4 -43.86 2.94 17.05
C GLY A 4 -43.14 1.78 16.33
N VAL A 5 -41.80 1.77 16.41
CA VAL A 5 -40.86 0.68 16.07
C VAL A 5 -40.22 0.71 14.67
N PHE A 6 -39.15 1.52 14.52
CA PHE A 6 -38.12 1.31 13.48
C PHE A 6 -36.67 1.54 13.98
N LEU A 7 -36.42 1.44 15.29
CA LEU A 7 -35.10 1.70 15.89
C LEU A 7 -34.77 0.67 16.98
N ALA A 8 -34.45 -0.58 16.60
CA ALA A 8 -34.05 -1.59 17.59
C ALA A 8 -33.14 -2.69 17.03
N ARG A 9 -32.28 -2.39 16.05
CA ARG A 9 -31.34 -3.40 15.50
C ARG A 9 -29.87 -2.99 15.49
N CYS A 10 -29.52 -1.77 15.89
CA CYS A 10 -28.13 -1.32 16.04
C CYS A 10 -27.65 -1.17 17.49
N ASP A 11 -28.54 -1.13 18.50
CA ASP A 11 -28.13 -0.84 19.88
C ASP A 11 -27.54 -2.06 20.62
N TYR A 12 -27.82 -3.28 20.17
CA TYR A 12 -27.51 -4.48 20.96
C TYR A 12 -26.03 -4.93 20.88
N MET A 13 -25.29 -4.56 19.83
CA MET A 13 -23.90 -5.00 19.64
C MET A 13 -22.86 -4.01 20.18
N MET A 14 -23.24 -2.76 20.46
CA MET A 14 -22.33 -1.70 20.94
C MET A 14 -22.29 -1.61 22.46
N ASN A 15 -23.32 -2.09 23.16
CA ASN A 15 -23.52 -1.80 24.58
C ASN A 15 -22.63 -2.63 25.55
N GLU A 16 -22.08 -3.78 25.17
CA GLU A 16 -21.17 -4.52 26.06
C GLU A 16 -19.72 -4.05 25.98
N PHE A 17 -19.23 -3.73 24.78
CA PHE A 17 -17.84 -3.29 24.57
C PHE A 17 -17.55 -1.88 25.08
N ILE A 18 -18.59 -1.06 25.20
CA ILE A 18 -18.47 0.35 25.59
C ILE A 18 -18.48 0.55 27.11
N LYS A 19 -18.86 -0.47 27.88
CA LYS A 19 -19.01 -0.37 29.34
C LYS A 19 -17.70 -0.12 30.06
N LEU A 20 -16.58 -0.67 29.60
CA LEU A 20 -15.31 -0.65 30.32
C LEU A 20 -14.22 0.10 29.56
N CYS A 21 -13.48 0.95 30.27
CA CYS A 21 -12.28 1.58 29.74
C CYS A 21 -11.22 0.53 29.43
N PHE A 22 -10.69 0.55 28.21
CA PHE A 22 -9.68 -0.40 27.77
C PHE A 22 -8.42 -0.37 28.65
N THR A 23 -7.98 0.81 29.07
CA THR A 23 -6.74 1.02 29.83
C THR A 23 -6.86 0.67 31.30
N CYS A 24 -7.90 1.16 31.97
CA CYS A 24 -8.02 1.07 33.43
C CYS A 24 -9.12 0.08 33.89
N LYS A 25 -9.87 -0.52 32.96
CA LYS A 25 -10.96 -1.47 33.21
C LYS A 25 -12.09 -0.94 34.10
N LYS A 26 -12.19 0.39 34.26
CA LYS A 26 -13.29 1.03 34.99
C LYS A 26 -14.51 1.18 34.10
N GLU A 27 -15.69 1.11 34.71
CA GLU A 27 -16.95 1.38 34.03
C GLU A 27 -17.03 2.86 33.60
N ILE A 28 -17.41 3.11 32.34
CA ILE A 28 -17.44 4.45 31.75
C ILE A 28 -18.76 5.17 32.07
N GLY A 29 -19.83 4.43 32.40
CA GLY A 29 -21.15 5.00 32.74
C GLY A 29 -21.71 5.89 31.62
N GLU A 30 -22.54 6.88 31.97
CA GLU A 30 -23.12 7.87 31.05
C GLU A 30 -22.19 9.04 30.72
N LYS A 31 -20.88 8.91 31.02
CA LYS A 31 -19.91 9.98 30.74
C LYS A 31 -19.54 10.01 29.26
N ASP A 32 -18.96 11.12 28.82
CA ASP A 32 -18.37 11.22 27.49
C ASP A 32 -17.34 10.11 27.26
N ILE A 33 -17.65 9.25 26.29
CA ILE A 33 -16.87 8.06 25.98
C ILE A 33 -15.88 8.41 24.88
N MET A 34 -14.60 8.27 25.18
CA MET A 34 -13.53 8.54 24.22
C MET A 34 -13.19 7.25 23.47
N PHE A 35 -13.02 7.35 22.15
CA PHE A 35 -12.64 6.20 21.32
C PHE A 35 -11.27 6.40 20.68
N TYR A 36 -10.54 5.29 20.49
CA TYR A 36 -9.36 5.22 19.63
C TYR A 36 -9.23 3.81 19.08
N LYS A 37 -9.19 3.69 17.74
CA LYS A 37 -9.41 2.42 17.03
C LYS A 37 -10.72 1.80 17.54
N ASP A 38 -10.73 0.50 17.83
CA ASP A 38 -11.91 -0.24 18.29
C ASP A 38 -11.97 -0.35 19.83
N ARG A 39 -11.49 0.68 20.54
CA ARG A 39 -11.36 0.69 22.01
C ARG A 39 -11.98 1.94 22.62
N SER A 40 -12.68 1.76 23.75
CA SER A 40 -13.31 2.82 24.55
C SER A 40 -12.44 3.22 25.75
N PHE A 41 -12.51 4.49 26.16
CA PHE A 41 -11.69 5.10 27.19
C PHE A 41 -12.50 6.06 28.06
N CYS A 42 -12.26 6.02 29.38
CA CYS A 42 -12.93 6.90 30.34
C CYS A 42 -12.33 8.31 30.44
N SER A 43 -11.18 8.57 29.82
CA SER A 43 -10.51 9.87 29.85
C SER A 43 -9.49 10.01 28.72
N ASP A 44 -9.13 11.25 28.39
CA ASP A 44 -8.04 11.58 27.47
C ASP A 44 -6.72 10.97 27.91
N ASP A 45 -6.42 10.95 29.20
CA ASP A 45 -5.19 10.34 29.71
C ASP A 45 -5.12 8.84 29.40
N CYS A 46 -6.23 8.12 29.60
CA CYS A 46 -6.31 6.70 29.29
C CYS A 46 -6.14 6.43 27.78
N ARG A 47 -6.76 7.27 26.94
CA ARG A 47 -6.64 7.21 25.49
C ARG A 47 -5.22 7.51 25.02
N ASN A 48 -4.65 8.61 25.50
CA ASN A 48 -3.31 9.08 25.14
C ASN A 48 -2.22 8.08 25.56
N LYS A 49 -2.42 7.39 26.69
CA LYS A 49 -1.52 6.32 27.14
C LYS A 49 -1.47 5.17 26.13
N GLU A 50 -2.61 4.74 25.60
CA GLU A 50 -2.64 3.69 24.57
C GLU A 50 -2.08 4.18 23.22
N MET A 51 -2.40 5.41 22.81
CA MET A 51 -1.80 5.99 21.60
C MET A 51 -0.26 6.02 21.66
N LYS A 52 0.31 6.33 22.83
CA LYS A 52 1.77 6.32 23.02
C LYS A 52 2.35 4.90 22.93
N LYS A 53 1.68 3.91 23.54
CA LYS A 53 2.09 2.50 23.46
C LYS A 53 2.08 1.99 22.01
N ASP A 54 0.98 2.21 21.30
CA ASP A 54 0.83 1.80 19.90
C ASP A 54 1.93 2.45 19.02
N ARG A 55 2.22 3.74 19.24
CA ARG A 55 3.32 4.44 18.53
C ARG A 55 4.69 3.81 18.84
N GLU A 56 4.95 3.47 20.09
CA GLU A 56 6.21 2.83 20.49
C GLU A 56 6.35 1.43 19.87
N GLU A 57 5.25 0.67 19.85
CA GLU A 57 5.20 -0.64 19.20
C GLU A 57 5.44 -0.54 17.69
N ASP A 58 4.82 0.42 17.01
CA ASP A 58 5.05 0.68 15.59
C ASP A 58 6.51 1.02 15.30
N LEU A 59 7.16 1.82 16.14
CA LEU A 59 8.59 2.13 16.02
C LEU A 59 9.45 0.88 16.20
N LYS A 60 9.16 0.04 17.21
CA LYS A 60 9.85 -1.24 17.42
C LYS A 60 9.66 -2.18 16.22
N ASN A 61 8.46 -2.25 15.66
CA ASN A 61 8.15 -3.08 14.51
C ASN A 61 8.88 -2.59 13.25
N ARG A 62 8.96 -1.28 13.03
CA ARG A 62 9.79 -0.69 11.96
C ARG A 62 11.26 -0.98 12.14
N GLU A 63 11.78 -0.90 13.37
CA GLU A 63 13.18 -1.22 13.66
C GLU A 63 13.48 -2.71 13.44
N LYS A 64 12.57 -3.61 13.87
CA LYS A 64 12.65 -5.04 13.59
C LYS A 64 12.66 -5.31 12.09
N ALA A 65 11.75 -4.70 11.33
CA ALA A 65 11.71 -4.81 9.88
C ALA A 65 13.02 -4.32 9.23
N ARG A 66 13.58 -3.21 9.71
CA ARG A 66 14.89 -2.70 9.28
C ARG A 66 16.02 -3.70 9.60
N LYS A 67 16.02 -4.32 10.78
CA LYS A 67 17.01 -5.34 11.16
C LYS A 67 16.88 -6.60 10.29
N VAL A 68 15.66 -7.06 10.03
CA VAL A 68 15.39 -8.20 9.14
C VAL A 68 15.84 -7.88 7.71
N MET A 69 15.51 -6.69 7.20
CA MET A 69 15.97 -6.23 5.88
C MET A 69 17.50 -6.17 5.83
N LYS A 70 18.16 -5.59 6.85
CA LYS A 70 19.63 -5.51 6.95
C LYS A 70 20.29 -6.90 7.04
N ALA A 71 19.70 -7.82 7.78
CA ALA A 71 20.20 -9.20 7.89
C ALA A 71 20.07 -9.93 6.54
N ARG A 72 18.90 -9.86 5.89
CA ARG A 72 18.70 -10.40 4.53
C ARG A 72 19.70 -9.80 3.53
N TYR A 73 19.97 -8.51 3.65
CA TYR A 73 20.92 -7.76 2.82
C TYR A 73 22.38 -8.20 3.05
N MET A 74 22.78 -8.48 4.29
CA MET A 74 24.11 -9.00 4.63
C MET A 74 24.28 -10.48 4.28
N SER A 75 23.21 -11.29 4.37
CA SER A 75 23.23 -12.72 4.00
C SER A 75 23.15 -12.94 2.48
N ASN A 76 22.49 -12.05 1.73
CA ASN A 76 22.43 -12.07 0.27
C ASN A 76 23.33 -10.98 -0.33
N GLY A 77 24.65 -11.06 -0.09
CA GLY A 77 25.67 -10.09 -0.55
C GLY A 77 25.75 -9.82 -2.07
N VAL A 78 24.84 -10.38 -2.86
CA VAL A 78 24.73 -10.20 -4.32
C VAL A 78 23.75 -9.07 -4.69
N PHE A 79 22.73 -8.78 -3.88
CA PHE A 79 21.73 -7.75 -4.23
C PHE A 79 22.23 -6.32 -3.95
N LEU A 80 23.14 -6.23 -2.99
CA LEU A 80 23.74 -5.02 -2.45
C LEU A 80 24.67 -4.31 -3.44
N ALA A 81 25.62 -5.08 -4.00
CA ALA A 81 26.51 -4.60 -5.04
C ALA A 81 25.70 -4.18 -6.27
N ARG A 82 24.55 -4.82 -6.55
CA ARG A 82 23.67 -4.40 -7.64
C ARG A 82 22.95 -3.10 -7.31
N CYS A 83 22.37 -2.91 -6.12
CA CYS A 83 21.63 -1.70 -5.80
C CYS A 83 22.52 -0.45 -5.63
N ASP A 84 23.64 -0.52 -4.92
CA ASP A 84 24.51 0.65 -4.76
C ASP A 84 25.31 0.98 -6.04
N TYR A 85 25.72 -0.03 -6.82
CA TYR A 85 26.32 0.20 -8.14
C TYR A 85 25.30 0.72 -9.15
N MET A 86 24.09 0.14 -9.20
CA MET A 86 23.04 0.64 -10.08
C MET A 86 22.58 2.03 -9.66
N MET A 87 22.39 2.34 -8.37
CA MET A 87 22.00 3.68 -7.93
C MET A 87 23.12 4.70 -8.20
N ASN A 88 24.40 4.37 -8.01
CA ASN A 88 25.49 5.32 -8.26
C ASN A 88 25.83 5.50 -9.74
N GLU A 89 25.77 4.47 -10.59
CA GLU A 89 26.01 4.65 -12.03
C GLU A 89 24.82 5.29 -12.74
N PHE A 90 23.61 4.99 -12.28
CA PHE A 90 22.39 5.51 -12.88
C PHE A 90 22.18 7.00 -12.62
N ILE A 91 22.67 7.50 -11.50
CA ILE A 91 22.60 8.92 -11.15
C ILE A 91 23.71 9.70 -11.87
N LYS A 92 24.82 9.05 -12.23
CA LYS A 92 25.96 9.69 -12.89
C LYS A 92 25.75 9.97 -14.36
N LEU A 93 24.93 9.21 -15.09
CA LEU A 93 24.79 9.38 -16.55
C LEU A 93 23.36 9.71 -16.94
N CYS A 94 23.19 10.71 -17.80
CA CYS A 94 21.90 11.03 -18.40
C CYS A 94 21.42 9.88 -19.26
N PHE A 95 20.20 9.38 -19.00
CA PHE A 95 19.62 8.26 -19.73
C PHE A 95 19.53 8.52 -21.24
N THR A 96 19.21 9.77 -21.63
CA THR A 96 18.99 10.13 -23.04
C THR A 96 20.29 10.35 -23.81
N CYS A 97 21.25 11.08 -23.23
CA CYS A 97 22.46 11.51 -23.93
C CYS A 97 23.74 10.85 -23.44
N LYS A 98 23.66 10.01 -22.41
CA LYS A 98 24.77 9.28 -21.77
C LYS A 98 25.91 10.18 -21.27
N LYS A 99 25.64 11.47 -21.07
CA LYS A 99 26.61 12.42 -20.51
C LYS A 99 26.59 12.36 -18.99
N GLU A 100 27.73 12.63 -18.39
CA GLU A 100 27.85 12.73 -16.94
C GLU A 100 27.02 13.90 -16.39
N ILE A 101 26.10 13.57 -15.48
CA ILE A 101 25.34 14.49 -14.66
C ILE A 101 26.24 14.74 -13.44
N GLY A 102 27.08 15.78 -13.50
CA GLY A 102 27.95 16.17 -12.38
C GLY A 102 27.15 16.69 -11.17
N GLU A 103 27.68 17.66 -10.44
CA GLU A 103 27.02 18.29 -9.26
C GLU A 103 25.79 19.16 -9.60
N LYS A 104 25.22 19.03 -10.81
CA LYS A 104 24.03 19.78 -11.22
C LYS A 104 22.78 19.10 -10.69
N ASP A 105 21.69 19.86 -10.57
CA ASP A 105 20.37 19.32 -10.22
C ASP A 105 20.00 18.17 -11.16
N ILE A 106 19.84 16.98 -10.56
CA ILE A 106 19.58 15.74 -11.29
C ILE A 106 18.09 15.62 -11.50
N MET A 107 17.66 15.72 -12.75
CA MET A 107 16.25 15.63 -13.11
C MET A 107 15.85 14.16 -13.23
N PHE A 108 14.79 13.74 -12.54
CA PHE A 108 14.28 12.36 -12.61
C PHE A 108 12.94 12.27 -13.35
N TYR A 109 12.72 11.15 -14.04
CA TYR A 109 11.41 10.71 -14.53
C TYR A 109 11.34 9.18 -14.51
N LYS A 110 10.35 8.62 -13.81
CA LYS A 110 10.32 7.19 -13.41
C LYS A 110 11.65 6.84 -12.72
N ASP A 111 12.25 5.72 -13.10
CA ASP A 111 13.56 5.30 -12.66
C ASP A 111 14.62 5.75 -13.68
N ARG A 112 14.60 7.02 -14.15
CA ARG A 112 15.54 7.63 -15.15
C ARG A 112 16.07 9.00 -14.74
N SER A 113 17.39 9.19 -14.84
CA SER A 113 18.08 10.46 -14.56
C SER A 113 18.41 11.21 -15.86
N PHE A 114 18.37 12.54 -15.81
CA PHE A 114 18.53 13.40 -16.99
C PHE A 114 19.33 14.66 -16.66
N CYS A 115 20.21 15.06 -17.57
CA CYS A 115 21.03 16.27 -17.42
C CYS A 115 20.30 17.57 -17.75
N SER A 116 19.10 17.50 -18.36
CA SER A 116 18.30 18.67 -18.74
C SER A 116 16.83 18.31 -18.93
N ASP A 117 15.96 19.32 -18.86
CA ASP A 117 14.53 19.19 -19.15
C ASP A 117 14.26 18.68 -20.56
N ASP A 118 15.06 19.09 -21.55
CA ASP A 118 14.93 18.60 -22.92
C ASP A 118 15.15 17.09 -23.01
N CYS A 119 16.15 16.56 -22.28
CA CYS A 119 16.44 15.13 -22.25
C CYS A 119 15.30 14.35 -21.58
N ARG A 120 14.73 14.90 -20.50
CA ARG A 120 13.58 14.34 -19.79
C ARG A 120 12.32 14.36 -20.65
N ASN A 121 12.02 15.49 -21.29
CA ASN A 121 10.83 15.69 -22.12
C ASN A 121 10.84 14.81 -23.37
N LYS A 122 12.00 14.58 -23.98
CA LYS A 122 12.16 13.61 -25.07
C LYS A 122 11.73 12.21 -24.65
N GLU A 123 12.10 11.79 -23.45
CA GLU A 123 11.74 10.46 -22.95
C GLU A 123 10.26 10.36 -22.59
N MET A 124 9.69 11.39 -21.96
CA MET A 124 8.25 11.46 -21.71
C MET A 124 7.42 11.37 -23.00
N LYS A 125 7.89 11.97 -24.10
CA LYS A 125 7.19 11.87 -25.41
C LYS A 125 7.22 10.45 -25.96
N LYS A 126 8.37 9.79 -25.93
CA LYS A 126 8.50 8.39 -26.40
C LYS A 126 7.61 7.45 -25.59
N ASP A 127 7.63 7.56 -24.26
CA ASP A 127 6.80 6.74 -23.39
C ASP A 127 5.31 6.93 -23.69
N ARG A 128 4.87 8.18 -23.92
CA ARG A 128 3.48 8.46 -24.32
C ARG A 128 3.11 7.82 -25.65
N GLU A 129 4.00 7.87 -26.65
CA GLU A 129 3.77 7.22 -27.94
C GLU A 129 3.70 5.70 -27.83
N GLU A 130 4.55 5.10 -27.00
CA GLU A 130 4.54 3.66 -26.73
C GLU A 130 3.25 3.22 -26.00
N ASP A 131 2.83 3.98 -24.97
CA ASP A 131 1.58 3.73 -24.26
C ASP A 131 0.36 3.80 -25.19
N LEU A 132 0.33 4.75 -26.12
CA LEU A 132 -0.72 4.86 -27.13
C LEU A 132 -0.73 3.63 -28.06
N LYS A 133 0.43 3.21 -28.55
CA LYS A 133 0.56 1.99 -29.38
C LYS A 133 0.10 0.73 -28.63
N ASN A 134 0.47 0.61 -27.36
CA ASN A 134 0.10 -0.53 -26.53
C ASN A 134 -1.40 -0.56 -26.23
N ARG A 135 -2.02 0.60 -25.97
CA ARG A 135 -3.49 0.72 -25.85
C ARG A 135 -4.20 0.35 -27.14
N GLU A 136 -3.67 0.72 -28.29
CA GLU A 136 -4.26 0.36 -29.58
C GLU A 136 -4.19 -1.15 -29.84
N LYS A 137 -3.04 -1.78 -29.55
CA LYS A 137 -2.88 -3.24 -29.58
C LYS A 137 -3.86 -3.94 -28.64
N ALA A 138 -3.97 -3.49 -27.39
CA ALA A 138 -4.92 -4.04 -26.42
C ALA A 138 -6.37 -3.91 -26.90
N ARG A 139 -6.75 -2.77 -27.51
CA ARG A 139 -8.07 -2.59 -28.12
C ARG A 139 -8.32 -3.58 -29.26
N LYS A 140 -7.33 -3.84 -30.11
CA LYS A 140 -7.44 -4.84 -31.20
C LYS A 140 -7.62 -6.26 -30.63
N VAL A 141 -6.88 -6.62 -29.58
CA VAL A 141 -7.02 -7.92 -28.89
C VAL A 141 -8.41 -8.07 -28.26
N MET A 142 -8.92 -7.04 -27.59
CA MET A 142 -10.26 -7.06 -27.00
C MET A 142 -11.36 -7.18 -28.05
N LYS A 143 -11.20 -6.54 -29.22
CA LYS A 143 -12.14 -6.70 -30.35
C LYS A 143 -12.09 -8.11 -30.94
N ALA A 144 -10.90 -8.70 -31.06
CA ALA A 144 -10.77 -10.08 -31.53
C ALA A 144 -11.44 -11.08 -30.56
N ARG A 145 -11.33 -10.87 -29.24
CA ARG A 145 -12.01 -11.71 -28.23
C ARG A 145 -13.54 -11.65 -28.29
N LYS A 146 -14.12 -10.52 -28.71
CA LYS A 146 -15.58 -10.39 -28.89
C LYS A 146 -16.13 -11.12 -30.12
N ASN A 147 -15.25 -11.55 -31.03
CA ASN A 147 -15.61 -12.30 -32.23
C ASN A 147 -15.45 -13.83 -32.05
N ILE A 148 -15.13 -14.30 -30.84
CA ILE A 148 -15.12 -15.73 -30.53
C ILE A 148 -16.53 -16.09 -30.04
N PRO A 149 -17.30 -16.93 -30.77
CA PRO A 149 -18.60 -17.39 -30.29
C PRO A 149 -18.43 -18.20 -29.00
N PRO A 150 -19.40 -18.15 -28.05
CA PRO A 150 -19.32 -18.93 -26.82
C PRO A 150 -19.15 -20.41 -27.15
N GLN A 151 -18.06 -21.02 -26.69
CA GLN A 151 -17.97 -22.49 -26.67
C GLN A 151 -18.84 -22.99 -25.53
N GLU A 152 -20.00 -23.55 -25.88
CA GLU A 152 -20.77 -24.40 -24.98
C GLU A 152 -20.00 -25.70 -24.72
N ASN A 153 -19.90 -26.03 -23.43
CA ASN A 153 -19.68 -27.36 -22.85
C ASN A 153 -18.26 -27.95 -22.90
N ALA A 154 -17.62 -27.98 -21.73
CA ALA A 154 -16.83 -29.12 -21.28
C ALA A 154 -16.98 -29.23 -19.75
N ASP A 155 -17.89 -30.09 -19.32
CA ASP A 155 -17.81 -30.79 -18.04
C ASP A 155 -16.41 -31.38 -17.87
N VAL A 156 -15.81 -31.30 -16.68
CA VAL A 156 -15.06 -32.39 -16.01
C VAL A 156 -14.78 -31.97 -14.55
N SER A 157 -15.55 -32.61 -13.67
CA SER A 157 -15.31 -33.04 -12.29
C SER A 157 -14.30 -32.30 -11.39
N ILE A 158 -14.87 -31.73 -10.32
CA ILE A 158 -14.26 -31.43 -9.03
C ILE A 158 -13.67 -32.72 -8.42
N PHE A 159 -12.36 -32.74 -8.14
CA PHE A 159 -11.76 -33.74 -7.25
C PHE A 159 -11.88 -33.25 -5.81
N THR A 160 -12.78 -33.87 -5.04
CA THR A 160 -12.71 -33.91 -3.58
C THR A 160 -11.68 -34.96 -3.19
N ASN A 161 -10.66 -34.59 -2.43
CA ASN A 161 -9.79 -35.55 -1.74
C ASN A 161 -10.03 -35.42 -0.23
N ASP A 162 -10.76 -36.39 0.31
CA ASP A 162 -10.74 -36.76 1.74
C ASP A 162 -9.98 -38.09 1.85
N ALA A 163 -8.87 -38.09 2.59
CA ALA A 163 -8.31 -39.24 3.32
C ALA A 163 -7.18 -38.76 4.25
#